data_AF-A0AB38AS64-F1
#
_entry.id   AF-A0AB38AS64-F1
#
_cell.length_a   1.000
_cell.length_b   1.000
_cell.length_c   1.000
_cell.angle_alpha   90.00
_cell.angle_beta   90.00
_cell.angle_gamma   90.00
#
_symmetry.space_group_name_H-M   'P 1'
#
loop_
_entity.id
_entity.type
_entity.pdbx_description
1 polymer ?
#
loop_
_entity_poly.entity_id
_entity_poly.type
_entity_poly.pdbx_seq_one_letter_code
_entity_poly.pdbx_strand_id
1 'polypeptide(L)'
;MLRVHFTAQDLVRTRVADGADPLWETVLSLHSLREDRTDPALAAWRQHAVRHGPGPLRTLFALVPLHGYFPDFLTPAASQYGIESGLEAVMSTPRQRLRTELTRLSGHRALPGWARGIGEGEPAALRQLARSLRTYHHLAVAPSWPRIAGRVGADRERRKQVLAQSGVEAMLRTFGAPMRWRPPVLEVGYPVERELHLRGRGLVFVPSYFCCDHPLALVDEALPPVLVYPAPARETAGGQAEGPRLRGYGGGALRDVPALFGGRVAGTRTAARR
;
A
#
# COMPACT_ATOMS: atom_id res chain seq x y z
N MET A 1 10.57 -3.71 8.65
CA MET A 1 11.25 -2.78 7.73
C MET A 1 11.40 -3.43 6.35
N LEU A 2 11.21 -2.68 5.28
CA LEU A 2 11.41 -3.13 3.91
C LEU A 2 12.73 -2.57 3.38
N ARG A 3 13.58 -3.42 2.81
CA ARG A 3 14.80 -3.02 2.10
C ARG A 3 14.63 -3.30 0.62
N VAL A 4 14.74 -2.25 -0.20
CA VAL A 4 14.66 -2.38 -1.66
C VAL A 4 16.07 -2.25 -2.24
N HIS A 5 16.54 -3.30 -2.90
CA HIS A 5 17.88 -3.39 -3.50
C HIS A 5 17.85 -2.98 -4.96
N PHE A 6 18.62 -1.95 -5.29
CA PHE A 6 18.76 -1.42 -6.64
C PHE A 6 20.05 -1.90 -7.30
N THR A 7 19.96 -2.24 -8.58
CA THR A 7 21.10 -2.23 -9.50
C THR A 7 21.20 -0.87 -10.19
N ALA A 8 22.31 -0.60 -10.89
CA ALA A 8 22.44 0.60 -11.73
C ALA A 8 21.33 0.67 -12.81
N GLN A 9 20.95 -0.48 -13.39
CA GLN A 9 19.85 -0.56 -14.35
C GLN A 9 18.50 -0.20 -13.72
N ASP A 10 18.28 -0.56 -12.45
CA ASP A 10 17.05 -0.21 -11.73
C ASP A 10 16.92 1.29 -11.52
N LEU A 11 18.02 1.98 -11.23
CA LEU A 11 18.05 3.44 -11.07
C LEU A 11 17.60 4.15 -12.36
N VAL A 12 18.04 3.68 -13.54
CA VAL A 12 17.61 4.23 -14.84
C VAL A 12 16.13 3.96 -15.11
N ARG A 13 15.60 2.83 -14.64
CA ARG A 13 14.20 2.43 -14.83
C ARG A 13 13.26 2.94 -13.75
N THR A 14 13.78 3.65 -12.75
CA THR A 14 13.00 4.20 -11.64
C THR A 14 12.17 5.39 -12.11
N ARG A 15 10.89 5.41 -11.73
CA ARG A 15 9.94 6.46 -12.16
C ARG A 15 9.00 6.84 -11.02
N VAL A 16 8.42 8.03 -11.12
CA VAL A 16 7.25 8.44 -10.33
C VAL A 16 6.03 8.33 -11.22
N ALA A 17 4.94 7.76 -10.71
CA ALA A 17 3.69 7.62 -11.44
C ALA A 17 3.16 8.99 -11.93
N ASP A 18 2.35 8.97 -13.00
CA ASP A 18 1.89 10.20 -13.63
C ASP A 18 0.83 10.97 -12.83
N GLY A 19 0.21 10.33 -11.86
CA GLY A 19 -0.78 10.91 -10.97
C GLY A 19 -1.18 9.93 -9.87
N ALA A 20 -2.29 10.26 -9.21
CA ALA A 20 -2.91 9.36 -8.24
C ALA A 20 -3.50 8.16 -8.97
N ASP A 21 -3.21 6.95 -8.48
CA ASP A 21 -3.78 5.74 -9.05
C ASP A 21 -5.19 5.47 -8.48
N PRO A 22 -6.24 5.39 -9.31
CA PRO A 22 -7.61 5.22 -8.87
C PRO A 22 -7.87 4.00 -7.98
N LEU A 23 -7.28 2.84 -8.29
CA LEU A 23 -7.54 1.62 -7.51
C LEU A 23 -6.69 1.59 -6.23
N TRP A 24 -5.47 2.11 -6.25
CA TRP A 24 -4.72 2.33 -5.00
C TRP A 24 -5.46 3.28 -4.07
N GLU A 25 -5.93 4.43 -4.53
CA GLU A 25 -6.68 5.37 -3.68
C GLU A 25 -7.99 4.75 -3.18
N THR A 26 -8.67 3.98 -4.02
CA THR A 26 -9.90 3.27 -3.63
C THR A 26 -9.63 2.26 -2.53
N VAL A 27 -8.64 1.38 -2.70
CA VAL A 27 -8.30 0.35 -1.71
C VAL A 27 -7.80 1.00 -0.41
N LEU A 28 -6.92 1.99 -0.50
CA LEU A 28 -6.33 2.64 0.69
C LEU A 28 -7.35 3.49 1.46
N SER A 29 -8.33 4.06 0.77
CA SER A 29 -9.41 4.78 1.44
C SER A 29 -10.25 3.87 2.36
N LEU A 30 -10.34 2.56 2.09
CA LEU A 30 -11.02 1.61 2.98
C LEU A 30 -10.32 1.46 4.34
N HIS A 31 -8.99 1.63 4.41
CA HIS A 31 -8.26 1.70 5.69
C HIS A 31 -8.58 3.01 6.41
N SER A 32 -8.47 4.14 5.69
CA SER A 32 -8.78 5.48 6.22
C SER A 32 -10.22 5.64 6.75
N LEU A 33 -11.16 4.84 6.22
CA LEU A 33 -12.56 4.80 6.66
C LEU A 33 -12.72 4.18 8.06
N ARG A 34 -11.81 3.27 8.45
CA ARG A 34 -11.86 2.48 9.69
C ARG A 34 -10.85 2.93 10.75
N GLU A 35 -9.84 3.70 10.35
CA GLU A 35 -8.91 4.35 11.27
C GLU A 35 -9.57 5.54 11.94
N ASP A 36 -9.31 5.78 13.23
CA ASP A 36 -9.71 7.02 13.87
C ASP A 36 -8.62 8.08 13.68
N ARG A 37 -8.95 9.19 13.02
CA ARG A 37 -7.96 10.16 12.55
C ARG A 37 -8.42 11.58 12.81
N THR A 38 -7.44 12.41 13.17
CA THR A 38 -7.63 13.80 13.56
C THR A 38 -7.58 14.79 12.40
N ASP A 39 -7.25 14.36 11.16
CA ASP A 39 -7.28 15.23 9.99
C ASP A 39 -8.74 15.61 9.66
N PRO A 40 -9.12 16.90 9.78
CA PRO A 40 -10.50 17.34 9.53
C PRO A 40 -10.99 17.07 8.10
N ALA A 41 -10.09 17.13 7.10
CA ALA A 41 -10.45 16.86 5.72
C ALA A 41 -10.80 15.38 5.52
N LEU A 42 -10.07 14.47 6.17
CA LEU A 42 -10.38 13.05 6.19
C LEU A 42 -11.62 12.74 7.02
N ALA A 43 -11.87 13.46 8.12
CA ALA A 43 -13.08 13.30 8.92
C ALA A 43 -14.34 13.65 8.11
N ALA A 44 -14.33 14.79 7.39
CA ALA A 44 -15.45 15.19 6.52
C ALA A 44 -15.66 14.19 5.36
N TRP A 45 -14.56 13.75 4.74
CA TRP A 45 -14.60 12.69 3.74
C TRP A 45 -15.20 11.39 4.29
N ARG A 46 -14.79 10.96 5.48
CA ARG A 46 -15.28 9.72 6.13
C ARG A 46 -16.78 9.77 6.35
N GLN A 47 -17.28 10.89 6.88
CA GLN A 47 -18.72 11.09 7.07
C GLN A 47 -19.49 11.04 5.74
N HIS A 48 -18.92 11.58 4.66
CA HIS A 48 -19.50 11.47 3.33
C HIS A 48 -19.52 10.01 2.84
N ALA A 49 -18.37 9.31 2.93
CA ALA A 49 -18.21 7.94 2.47
C ALA A 49 -19.12 6.95 3.21
N VAL A 50 -19.28 7.08 4.54
CA VAL A 50 -20.18 6.21 5.33
C VAL A 50 -21.64 6.42 4.94
N ARG A 51 -22.07 7.66 4.71
CA ARG A 51 -23.46 7.97 4.33
C ARG A 51 -23.86 7.40 2.97
N HIS A 52 -22.93 7.35 2.02
CA HIS A 52 -23.24 6.97 0.63
C HIS A 52 -22.68 5.60 0.23
N GLY A 53 -21.84 4.96 1.06
CA GLY A 53 -21.13 3.73 0.72
C GLY A 53 -21.59 2.39 1.33
N PRO A 54 -22.68 2.23 2.11
CA PRO A 54 -22.87 1.03 2.94
C PRO A 54 -22.97 -0.29 2.14
N GLY A 55 -23.51 -0.27 0.91
CA GLY A 55 -23.67 -1.45 0.06
C GLY A 55 -22.35 -2.17 -0.29
N PRO A 56 -21.42 -1.53 -1.03
CA PRO A 56 -20.17 -2.17 -1.43
C PRO A 56 -19.20 -2.46 -0.28
N LEU A 57 -19.30 -1.74 0.85
CA LEU A 57 -18.32 -1.83 1.94
C LEU A 57 -18.21 -3.22 2.56
N ARG A 58 -19.32 -3.94 2.73
CA ARG A 58 -19.27 -5.31 3.30
C ARG A 58 -18.38 -6.24 2.47
N THR A 59 -18.50 -6.18 1.15
CA THR A 59 -17.70 -6.98 0.22
C THR A 59 -16.24 -6.55 0.27
N LEU A 60 -15.99 -5.23 0.19
CA LEU A 60 -14.64 -4.69 0.11
C LEU A 60 -13.85 -4.86 1.41
N PHE A 61 -14.47 -4.68 2.58
CA PHE A 61 -13.80 -4.91 3.88
C PHE A 61 -13.43 -6.38 4.11
N ALA A 62 -14.13 -7.32 3.48
CA ALA A 62 -13.70 -8.72 3.50
C ALA A 62 -12.43 -8.95 2.66
N LEU A 63 -12.18 -8.17 1.60
CA LEU A 63 -10.96 -8.33 0.80
C LEU A 63 -9.81 -7.44 1.26
N VAL A 64 -10.13 -6.34 1.93
CA VAL A 64 -9.19 -5.34 2.43
C VAL A 64 -9.32 -5.30 3.95
N PRO A 65 -8.62 -6.17 4.70
CA PRO A 65 -8.64 -6.14 6.16
C PRO A 65 -8.07 -4.82 6.68
N LEU A 66 -8.38 -4.43 7.92
CA LEU A 66 -7.80 -3.21 8.49
C LEU A 66 -6.26 -3.31 8.63
N HIS A 67 -5.78 -4.50 8.99
CA HIS A 67 -4.38 -4.82 9.15
C HIS A 67 -4.03 -6.08 8.36
N GLY A 68 -2.79 -6.15 7.86
CA GLY A 68 -2.27 -7.29 7.12
C GLY A 68 -2.45 -7.16 5.60
N TYR A 69 -2.36 -8.31 4.93
CA TYR A 69 -2.34 -8.38 3.47
C TYR A 69 -3.74 -8.15 2.86
N PHE A 70 -3.80 -7.37 1.78
CA PHE A 70 -4.92 -7.36 0.83
C PHE A 70 -4.41 -7.81 -0.55
N PRO A 71 -5.25 -8.46 -1.39
CA PRO A 71 -4.81 -8.99 -2.68
C PRO A 71 -4.27 -7.92 -3.65
N ASP A 72 -3.08 -8.17 -4.21
CA ASP A 72 -2.44 -7.32 -5.23
C ASP A 72 -3.28 -7.21 -6.51
N PHE A 73 -4.15 -8.19 -6.81
CA PHE A 73 -5.03 -8.12 -7.98
C PHE A 73 -6.06 -6.99 -7.87
N LEU A 74 -6.28 -6.41 -6.67
CA LEU A 74 -7.16 -5.25 -6.47
C LEU A 74 -6.52 -3.94 -6.92
N THR A 75 -5.21 -3.90 -7.13
CA THR A 75 -4.45 -2.71 -7.56
C THR A 75 -3.58 -3.02 -8.79
N PRO A 76 -4.19 -3.52 -9.90
CA PRO A 76 -3.46 -3.93 -11.09
C PRO A 76 -2.81 -2.74 -11.78
N ALA A 77 -1.63 -2.92 -12.38
CA ALA A 77 -0.90 -1.83 -13.06
C ALA A 77 -1.73 -1.07 -14.12
N ALA A 78 -2.76 -1.69 -14.70
CA ALA A 78 -3.66 -1.04 -15.67
C ALA A 78 -4.47 0.12 -15.06
N SER A 79 -4.64 0.19 -13.74
CA SER A 79 -5.36 1.29 -13.08
C SER A 79 -4.69 2.65 -13.27
N GLN A 80 -3.39 2.69 -13.59
CA GLN A 80 -2.70 3.94 -13.93
C GLN A 80 -3.36 4.66 -15.14
N TYR A 81 -4.09 3.92 -15.98
CA TYR A 81 -4.82 4.45 -17.14
C TYR A 81 -6.29 4.78 -16.84
N GLY A 82 -6.71 4.72 -15.57
CA GLY A 82 -8.07 5.04 -15.14
C GLY A 82 -8.77 3.89 -14.41
N ILE A 83 -9.88 4.22 -13.75
CA ILE A 83 -10.66 3.27 -12.96
C ILE A 83 -11.18 2.11 -13.81
N GLU A 84 -11.73 2.37 -15.00
CA GLU A 84 -12.32 1.33 -15.85
C GLU A 84 -11.26 0.33 -16.36
N SER A 85 -10.10 0.81 -16.79
CA SER A 85 -8.96 -0.04 -17.19
C SER A 85 -8.48 -0.92 -16.02
N GLY A 86 -8.46 -0.37 -14.81
CA GLY A 86 -8.17 -1.13 -13.60
C GLY A 86 -9.20 -2.23 -13.33
N LEU A 87 -10.49 -1.90 -13.43
CA LEU A 87 -11.59 -2.86 -13.20
C LEU A 87 -11.62 -3.99 -14.24
N GLU A 88 -11.31 -3.69 -15.50
CA GLU A 88 -11.15 -4.69 -16.55
C GLU A 88 -10.00 -5.66 -16.22
N ALA A 89 -8.87 -5.15 -15.73
CA ALA A 89 -7.74 -5.98 -15.31
C ALA A 89 -8.07 -6.82 -14.06
N VAL A 90 -8.85 -6.30 -13.11
CA VAL A 90 -9.38 -7.09 -11.97
C VAL A 90 -10.20 -8.26 -12.49
N MET A 91 -11.13 -8.01 -13.43
CA MET A 91 -11.99 -9.06 -14.00
C MET A 91 -11.21 -10.06 -14.87
N SER A 92 -10.09 -9.64 -15.46
CA SER A 92 -9.23 -10.49 -16.30
C SER A 92 -8.10 -11.16 -15.51
N THR A 93 -8.11 -11.08 -14.18
CA THR A 93 -7.05 -11.69 -13.36
C THR A 93 -7.05 -13.21 -13.54
N PRO A 94 -5.91 -13.84 -13.85
CA PRO A 94 -5.84 -15.29 -14.00
C PRO A 94 -6.33 -16.03 -12.76
N ARG A 95 -7.14 -17.07 -12.95
CA ARG A 95 -7.72 -17.91 -11.87
C ARG A 95 -6.66 -18.40 -10.87
N GLN A 96 -5.49 -18.83 -11.34
CA GLN A 96 -4.40 -19.27 -10.46
C GLN A 96 -3.93 -18.15 -9.51
N ARG A 97 -3.84 -16.92 -10.01
CA ARG A 97 -3.48 -15.74 -9.22
C ARG A 97 -4.58 -15.42 -8.20
N LEU A 98 -5.85 -15.44 -8.62
CA LEU A 98 -7.00 -15.25 -7.72
C LEU A 98 -6.98 -16.25 -6.56
N ARG A 99 -6.81 -17.55 -6.82
CA ARG A 99 -6.72 -18.57 -5.76
C ARG A 99 -5.55 -18.34 -4.83
N THR A 100 -4.37 -18.06 -5.39
CA THR A 100 -3.14 -17.87 -4.62
C THR A 100 -3.27 -16.69 -3.68
N GLU A 101 -3.70 -15.54 -4.20
CA GLU A 101 -3.83 -14.32 -3.40
C GLU A 101 -4.98 -14.41 -2.40
N LEU A 102 -6.11 -15.04 -2.73
CA LEU A 102 -7.20 -15.23 -1.76
C LEU A 102 -6.84 -16.24 -0.66
N THR A 103 -6.04 -17.26 -0.96
CA THR A 103 -5.52 -18.19 0.06
C THR A 103 -4.55 -17.47 1.00
N ARG A 104 -3.72 -16.56 0.45
CA ARG A 104 -2.84 -15.72 1.25
C ARG A 104 -3.62 -14.73 2.14
N LEU A 105 -4.67 -14.12 1.59
CA LEU A 105 -5.58 -13.24 2.32
C LEU A 105 -6.32 -13.98 3.44
N SER A 106 -6.81 -15.19 3.16
CA SER A 106 -7.52 -15.97 4.17
C SER A 106 -6.60 -16.23 5.35
N GLY A 107 -5.35 -16.67 5.13
CA GLY A 107 -4.45 -17.02 6.23
C GLY A 107 -5.17 -17.95 7.22
N HIS A 108 -5.41 -17.46 8.45
CA HIS A 108 -6.17 -18.17 9.50
C HIS A 108 -7.64 -17.72 9.64
N ARG A 109 -8.10 -16.82 8.77
CA ARG A 109 -9.44 -16.22 8.77
C ARG A 109 -10.32 -16.87 7.70
N ALA A 110 -11.56 -17.18 8.07
CA ALA A 110 -12.58 -17.56 7.10
C ALA A 110 -12.94 -16.37 6.20
N LEU A 111 -12.94 -16.59 4.88
CA LEU A 111 -13.53 -15.66 3.92
C LEU A 111 -15.02 -15.97 3.76
N PRO A 112 -15.86 -14.96 3.48
CA PRO A 112 -17.26 -15.19 3.14
C PRO A 112 -17.40 -16.14 1.94
N GLY A 113 -18.47 -16.94 1.90
CA GLY A 113 -18.68 -17.95 0.85
C GLY A 113 -18.61 -17.42 -0.58
N TRP A 114 -19.02 -16.17 -0.81
CA TRP A 114 -18.92 -15.53 -2.13
C TRP A 114 -17.48 -15.32 -2.62
N ALA A 115 -16.49 -15.25 -1.72
CA ALA A 115 -15.08 -15.11 -2.10
C ALA A 115 -14.58 -16.36 -2.84
N ARG A 116 -15.22 -17.52 -2.62
CA ARG A 116 -14.92 -18.75 -3.38
C ARG A 116 -15.15 -18.55 -4.88
N GLY A 117 -16.24 -17.89 -5.28
CA GLY A 117 -16.52 -17.63 -6.69
C GLY A 117 -15.45 -16.75 -7.35
N ILE A 118 -14.88 -15.79 -6.60
CA ILE A 118 -13.73 -15.01 -7.07
C ILE A 118 -12.50 -15.90 -7.22
N GLY A 119 -12.19 -16.74 -6.23
CA GLY A 119 -11.06 -17.68 -6.32
C GLY A 119 -11.17 -18.62 -7.51
N GLU A 120 -12.38 -19.08 -7.83
CA GLU A 120 -12.63 -19.96 -8.97
C GLU A 120 -12.66 -19.21 -10.31
N GLY A 121 -12.56 -17.88 -10.31
CA GLY A 121 -12.59 -17.04 -11.51
C GLY A 121 -13.97 -16.92 -12.14
N GLU A 122 -15.05 -17.07 -11.36
CA GLU A 122 -16.41 -17.01 -11.86
C GLU A 122 -16.73 -15.61 -12.42
N PRO A 123 -17.15 -15.47 -13.70
CA PRO A 123 -17.41 -14.17 -14.30
C PRO A 123 -18.46 -13.33 -13.59
N ALA A 124 -19.46 -13.97 -12.96
CA ALA A 124 -20.47 -13.25 -12.18
C ALA A 124 -19.89 -12.66 -10.88
N ALA A 125 -19.04 -13.42 -10.17
CA ALA A 125 -18.39 -12.97 -8.94
C ALA A 125 -17.41 -11.83 -9.21
N LEU A 126 -16.60 -11.93 -10.27
CA LEU A 126 -15.66 -10.89 -10.69
C LEU A 126 -16.36 -9.60 -11.14
N ARG A 127 -17.46 -9.71 -11.90
CA ARG A 127 -18.30 -8.55 -12.26
C ARG A 127 -18.91 -7.87 -11.03
N GLN A 128 -19.34 -8.65 -10.05
CA GLN A 128 -19.89 -8.11 -8.81
C GLN A 128 -18.82 -7.41 -7.95
N LEU A 129 -17.60 -7.96 -7.91
CA LEU A 129 -16.46 -7.29 -7.28
C LEU A 129 -16.14 -5.97 -7.99
N ALA A 130 -16.01 -5.99 -9.32
CA ALA A 130 -15.71 -4.80 -10.11
C ALA A 130 -16.79 -3.72 -9.94
N ARG A 131 -18.07 -4.12 -9.89
CA ARG A 131 -19.18 -3.21 -9.57
C ARG A 131 -19.03 -2.61 -8.18
N SER A 132 -18.68 -3.42 -7.18
CA SER A 132 -18.49 -2.93 -5.79
C SER A 132 -17.36 -1.90 -5.72
N LEU A 133 -16.23 -2.16 -6.36
CA LEU A 133 -15.11 -1.23 -6.48
C LEU A 133 -15.52 0.07 -7.19
N ARG A 134 -16.18 -0.04 -8.36
CA ARG A 134 -16.67 1.12 -9.13
C ARG A 134 -17.61 2.00 -8.30
N THR A 135 -18.62 1.37 -7.69
CA THR A 135 -19.62 2.08 -6.89
C THR A 135 -18.97 2.76 -5.70
N TYR A 136 -18.08 2.07 -4.97
CA TYR A 136 -17.37 2.69 -3.85
C TYR A 136 -16.46 3.83 -4.31
N HIS A 137 -15.70 3.65 -5.38
CA HIS A 137 -14.85 4.71 -5.95
C HIS A 137 -15.66 5.95 -6.30
N HIS A 138 -16.77 5.81 -7.05
CA HIS A 138 -17.60 6.94 -7.46
C HIS A 138 -18.27 7.66 -6.28
N LEU A 139 -18.68 6.93 -5.24
CA LEU A 139 -19.41 7.52 -4.11
C LEU A 139 -18.48 8.09 -3.04
N ALA A 140 -17.34 7.46 -2.78
CA ALA A 140 -16.45 7.84 -1.69
C ALA A 140 -15.21 8.61 -2.17
N VAL A 141 -14.63 8.25 -3.31
CA VAL A 141 -13.31 8.75 -3.72
C VAL A 141 -13.42 9.86 -4.76
N ALA A 142 -14.22 9.65 -5.81
CA ALA A 142 -14.37 10.59 -6.93
C ALA A 142 -14.75 12.02 -6.51
N PRO A 143 -15.63 12.26 -5.52
CA PRO A 143 -15.95 13.62 -5.07
C PRO A 143 -14.74 14.37 -4.50
N SER A 144 -13.76 13.65 -3.97
CA SER A 144 -12.52 14.22 -3.43
C SER A 144 -11.37 14.25 -4.46
N TRP A 145 -11.61 13.81 -5.70
CA TRP A 145 -10.56 13.66 -6.72
C TRP A 145 -9.78 14.94 -7.00
N PRO A 146 -10.39 16.15 -7.08
CA PRO A 146 -9.62 17.38 -7.25
C PRO A 146 -8.59 17.62 -6.14
N ARG A 147 -8.93 17.27 -4.89
CA ARG A 147 -8.01 17.38 -3.74
C ARG A 147 -6.91 16.31 -3.78
N ILE A 148 -7.28 15.07 -4.14
CA ILE A 148 -6.34 13.96 -4.32
C ILE A 148 -5.32 14.33 -5.40
N ALA A 149 -5.79 14.70 -6.59
CA ALA A 149 -4.96 15.10 -7.72
C ALA A 149 -4.08 16.32 -7.39
N GLY A 150 -4.60 17.32 -6.68
CA GLY A 150 -3.81 18.48 -6.25
C GLY A 150 -2.67 18.13 -5.30
N ARG A 151 -2.90 17.25 -4.31
CA ARG A 151 -1.88 16.80 -3.36
C ARG A 151 -0.81 15.94 -4.04
N VAL A 152 -1.25 14.96 -4.82
CA VAL A 152 -0.36 14.06 -5.57
C VAL A 152 0.43 14.83 -6.63
N GLY A 153 -0.21 15.73 -7.36
CA GLY A 153 0.44 16.57 -8.36
C GLY A 153 1.54 17.46 -7.77
N ALA A 154 1.32 18.04 -6.60
CA ALA A 154 2.33 18.86 -5.91
C ALA A 154 3.56 18.05 -5.49
N ASP A 155 3.38 16.84 -4.95
CA ASP A 155 4.53 15.97 -4.63
C ASP A 155 5.27 15.53 -5.90
N ARG A 156 4.53 15.13 -6.93
CA ARG A 156 5.11 14.71 -8.22
C ARG A 156 5.96 15.81 -8.84
N GLU A 157 5.47 17.05 -8.84
CA GLU A 157 6.22 18.18 -9.41
C GLU A 157 7.55 18.39 -8.67
N ARG A 158 7.53 18.33 -7.33
CA ARG A 158 8.75 18.36 -6.53
C ARG A 158 9.73 17.24 -6.91
N ARG A 159 9.23 16.00 -7.08
CA ARG A 159 10.09 14.85 -7.44
C ARG A 159 10.69 14.99 -8.82
N LYS A 160 9.89 15.42 -9.79
CA LYS A 160 10.33 15.67 -11.16
C LYS A 160 11.40 16.74 -11.24
N GLN A 161 11.21 17.84 -10.53
CA GLN A 161 12.18 18.93 -10.49
C GLN A 161 13.54 18.44 -9.98
N VAL A 162 13.57 17.71 -8.87
CA VAL A 162 14.82 17.18 -8.30
C VAL A 162 15.44 16.09 -9.19
N LEU A 163 14.62 15.22 -9.77
CA LEU A 163 15.07 14.20 -10.72
C LEU A 163 15.75 14.84 -11.94
N ALA A 164 15.16 15.89 -12.51
CA ALA A 164 15.70 16.59 -13.67
C ALA A 164 16.98 17.39 -13.35
N GLN A 165 17.07 17.99 -12.16
CA GLN A 165 18.20 18.85 -11.78
C GLN A 165 19.39 18.08 -11.19
N SER A 166 19.13 16.97 -10.50
CA SER A 166 20.14 16.31 -9.65
C SER A 166 20.11 14.79 -9.72
N GLY A 167 19.29 14.22 -10.60
CA GLY A 167 19.22 12.79 -10.86
C GLY A 167 18.43 11.99 -9.82
N VAL A 168 18.36 10.67 -10.08
CA VAL A 168 17.48 9.75 -9.35
C VAL A 168 17.84 9.59 -7.88
N GLU A 169 19.14 9.52 -7.54
CA GLU A 169 19.53 9.39 -6.14
C GLU A 169 19.19 10.63 -5.31
N ALA A 170 19.33 11.83 -5.88
CA ALA A 170 18.91 13.05 -5.20
C ALA A 170 17.40 13.03 -4.95
N MET A 171 16.60 12.62 -5.95
CA MET A 171 15.16 12.41 -5.79
C MET A 171 14.87 11.36 -4.69
N LEU A 172 15.57 10.23 -4.64
CA LEU A 172 15.39 9.22 -3.59
C LEU A 172 15.66 9.79 -2.18
N ARG A 173 16.66 10.67 -2.02
CA ARG A 173 16.94 11.33 -0.74
C ARG A 173 15.81 12.27 -0.28
N THR A 174 14.98 12.77 -1.19
CA THR A 174 13.87 13.69 -0.84
C THR A 174 12.71 13.01 -0.09
N PHE A 175 12.64 11.67 -0.06
CA PHE A 175 11.60 10.98 0.70
C PHE A 175 11.80 11.03 2.23
N GLY A 176 13.02 11.33 2.69
CA GLY A 176 13.31 11.62 4.09
C GLY A 176 13.22 10.41 5.03
N ALA A 177 12.82 10.66 6.28
CA ALA A 177 12.81 9.66 7.36
C ALA A 177 12.00 8.36 7.07
N PRO A 178 10.82 8.38 6.42
CA PRO A 178 10.05 7.16 6.16
C PRO A 178 10.66 6.27 5.07
N MET A 179 11.52 6.82 4.19
CA MET A 179 12.21 6.08 3.12
C MET A 179 13.63 6.63 2.96
N ARG A 180 14.59 5.97 3.61
CA ARG A 180 15.99 6.41 3.68
C ARG A 180 16.81 5.77 2.56
N TRP A 181 17.35 6.60 1.69
CA TRP A 181 18.29 6.14 0.67
C TRP A 181 19.68 5.94 1.28
N ARG A 182 20.12 4.68 1.36
CA ARG A 182 21.48 4.25 1.71
C ARG A 182 22.03 3.46 0.53
N PRO A 183 22.57 4.12 -0.50
CA PRO A 183 22.88 3.46 -1.77
C PRO A 183 23.70 2.17 -1.56
N PRO A 184 23.33 1.06 -2.23
CA PRO A 184 22.29 0.93 -3.26
C PRO A 184 20.90 0.51 -2.72
N VAL A 185 20.64 0.70 -1.43
CA VAL A 185 19.43 0.21 -0.74
C VAL A 185 18.52 1.37 -0.33
N LEU A 186 17.22 1.24 -0.61
CA LEU A 186 16.20 2.10 -0.01
C LEU A 186 15.57 1.38 1.19
N GLU A 187 15.78 1.94 2.38
CA GLU A 187 15.19 1.45 3.63
C GLU A 187 13.85 2.13 3.86
N VAL A 188 12.79 1.35 4.03
CA VAL A 188 11.40 1.83 4.11
C VAL A 188 10.77 1.34 5.41
N GLY A 189 10.12 2.26 6.14
CA GLY A 189 9.28 1.90 7.28
C GLY A 189 8.16 0.96 6.82
N TYR A 190 8.17 -0.27 7.33
CA TYR A 190 7.28 -1.33 6.87
C TYR A 190 6.95 -2.28 8.03
N PRO A 191 5.69 -2.77 8.14
CA PRO A 191 5.23 -3.54 9.31
C PRO A 191 5.92 -4.90 9.49
N VAL A 192 6.55 -5.42 8.44
CA VAL A 192 7.29 -6.69 8.46
C VAL A 192 8.70 -6.50 7.93
N GLU A 193 9.64 -7.37 8.31
CA GLU A 193 10.95 -7.46 7.64
C GLU A 193 10.77 -8.05 6.24
N ARG A 194 11.27 -7.36 5.21
CA ARG A 194 11.17 -7.80 3.82
C ARG A 194 12.34 -7.28 2.99
N GLU A 195 12.83 -8.12 2.10
CA GLU A 195 13.89 -7.79 1.14
C GLU A 195 13.30 -7.84 -0.28
N LEU A 196 13.32 -6.72 -1.00
CA LEU A 196 12.84 -6.63 -2.39
C LEU A 196 14.01 -6.38 -3.33
N HIS A 197 14.31 -7.34 -4.19
CA HIS A 197 15.37 -7.21 -5.20
C HIS A 197 14.76 -6.84 -6.55
N LEU A 198 15.10 -5.66 -7.07
CA LEU A 198 14.51 -5.14 -8.29
C LEU A 198 15.02 -5.86 -9.55
N ARG A 199 16.27 -6.35 -9.55
CA ARG A 199 16.83 -7.21 -10.60
C ARG A 199 16.71 -6.61 -12.01
N GLY A 200 16.99 -5.32 -12.15
CA GLY A 200 16.95 -4.62 -13.43
C GLY A 200 15.55 -4.25 -13.95
N ARG A 201 14.48 -4.49 -13.16
CA ARG A 201 13.09 -4.14 -13.49
C ARG A 201 12.77 -2.66 -13.24
N GLY A 202 13.51 -2.00 -12.35
CA GLY A 202 13.18 -0.66 -11.84
C GLY A 202 12.09 -0.68 -10.77
N LEU A 203 11.78 0.52 -10.25
CA LEU A 203 10.73 0.74 -9.26
C LEU A 203 9.85 1.92 -9.67
N VAL A 204 8.53 1.75 -9.55
CA VAL A 204 7.56 2.85 -9.72
C VAL A 204 7.12 3.35 -8.36
N PHE A 205 7.36 4.62 -8.08
CA PHE A 205 6.87 5.33 -6.91
C PHE A 205 5.47 5.88 -7.18
N VAL A 206 4.49 5.50 -6.38
CA VAL A 206 3.09 5.94 -6.51
C VAL A 206 2.72 6.82 -5.30
N PRO A 207 2.69 8.15 -5.44
CA PRO A 207 2.16 9.01 -4.38
C PRO A 207 0.66 8.73 -4.18
N SER A 208 0.22 8.66 -2.93
CA SER A 208 -1.19 8.47 -2.58
C SER A 208 -1.65 9.44 -1.49
N TYR A 209 -2.89 9.92 -1.63
CA TYR A 209 -3.59 10.75 -0.65
C TYR A 209 -4.06 9.94 0.56
N PHE A 210 -4.59 8.72 0.35
CA PHE A 210 -5.09 7.86 1.42
C PHE A 210 -4.03 6.94 2.04
N CYS A 211 -2.85 6.80 1.43
CA CYS A 211 -1.68 6.22 2.09
C CYS A 211 -1.18 7.19 3.16
N CYS A 212 -0.99 6.74 4.41
CA CYS A 212 -0.78 7.68 5.52
C CYS A 212 0.32 7.31 6.51
N ASP A 213 0.44 6.04 6.92
CA ASP A 213 1.42 5.68 7.95
C ASP A 213 2.74 5.19 7.35
N HIS A 214 2.64 4.21 6.45
CA HIS A 214 3.79 3.50 5.91
C HIS A 214 3.62 3.26 4.42
N PRO A 215 4.70 3.39 3.62
CA PRO A 215 4.67 2.97 2.24
C PRO A 215 4.29 1.50 2.09
N LEU A 216 3.63 1.17 0.98
CA LEU A 216 3.15 -0.16 0.66
C LEU A 216 3.78 -0.64 -0.65
N ALA A 217 4.18 -1.90 -0.67
CA ALA A 217 4.68 -2.56 -1.87
C ALA A 217 3.79 -3.74 -2.21
N LEU A 218 3.67 -4.04 -3.51
CA LEU A 218 3.05 -5.28 -3.98
C LEU A 218 3.74 -6.48 -3.34
N VAL A 219 2.96 -7.49 -3.04
CA VAL A 219 3.42 -8.66 -2.31
C VAL A 219 3.94 -9.75 -3.26
N ASP A 220 3.33 -9.90 -4.43
CA ASP A 220 3.82 -10.74 -5.52
C ASP A 220 5.04 -10.08 -6.18
N GLU A 221 6.20 -10.70 -5.95
CA GLU A 221 7.48 -10.23 -6.49
C GLU A 221 7.65 -10.50 -7.98
N ALA A 222 6.76 -11.24 -8.64
CA ALA A 222 6.77 -11.40 -10.09
C ALA A 222 6.18 -10.17 -10.81
N LEU A 223 5.35 -9.37 -10.12
CA LEU A 223 4.76 -8.16 -10.68
C LEU A 223 5.82 -7.05 -10.84
N PRO A 224 5.61 -6.09 -11.77
CA PRO A 224 6.43 -4.88 -11.82
C PRO A 224 6.49 -4.20 -10.45
N PRO A 225 7.69 -3.94 -9.89
CA PRO A 225 7.81 -3.39 -8.55
C PRO A 225 7.17 -2.01 -8.44
N VAL A 226 6.30 -1.86 -7.45
CA VAL A 226 5.61 -0.61 -7.10
C VAL A 226 5.83 -0.34 -5.61
N LEU A 227 6.10 0.93 -5.27
CA LEU A 227 6.10 1.43 -3.90
C LEU A 227 5.13 2.60 -3.80
N VAL A 228 4.00 2.39 -3.16
CA VAL A 228 3.01 3.41 -2.86
C VAL A 228 3.38 4.11 -1.57
N TYR A 229 3.29 5.44 -1.51
CA TYR A 229 3.73 6.20 -0.34
C TYR A 229 2.80 7.39 -0.04
N PRO A 230 2.78 7.86 1.23
CA PRO A 230 1.99 9.02 1.59
C PRO A 230 2.49 10.27 0.86
N ALA A 231 1.64 10.86 0.02
CA ALA A 231 1.92 12.17 -0.54
C ALA A 231 1.96 13.19 0.62
N PRO A 232 3.00 14.01 0.76
CA PRO A 232 3.06 15.01 1.82
C PRO A 232 1.85 15.96 1.75
N ALA A 233 1.34 16.37 2.91
CA ALA A 233 0.40 17.48 2.95
C ALA A 233 1.11 18.74 2.41
N ARG A 234 0.40 19.61 1.69
CA ARG A 234 0.95 20.91 1.35
C ARG A 234 1.23 21.64 2.66
N GLU A 235 2.49 21.99 2.90
CA GLU A 235 2.82 23.01 3.88
C GLU A 235 2.10 24.27 3.42
N THR A 236 1.08 24.70 4.18
CA THR A 236 0.51 26.03 3.98
C THR A 236 1.62 27.02 4.29
N ALA A 237 2.09 27.75 3.29
CA ALA A 237 3.02 28.85 3.48
C ALA A 237 2.34 29.89 4.39
N GLY A 238 2.63 29.82 5.69
CA GLY A 238 1.99 30.64 6.71
C GLY A 238 1.82 29.88 8.02
N GLY A 239 2.86 29.91 8.86
CA GLY A 239 2.82 29.42 10.24
C GLY A 239 4.01 28.55 10.57
N GLN A 240 5.01 29.13 11.22
CA GLN A 240 5.91 28.36 12.09
C GLN A 240 5.02 27.71 13.16
N ALA A 241 4.64 26.46 12.94
CA ALA A 241 4.05 25.61 13.96
C ALA A 241 5.04 24.48 14.22
N GLU A 242 5.46 24.36 15.48
CA GLU A 242 6.35 23.32 15.98
C GLU A 242 6.04 21.95 15.38
N GLY A 243 7.08 21.26 14.94
CA GLY A 243 6.97 19.95 14.30
C GLY A 243 6.21 18.94 15.16
N PRO A 244 5.55 17.95 14.54
CA PRO A 244 4.83 16.93 15.29
C PRO A 244 5.81 16.18 16.19
N ARG A 245 5.64 16.34 17.51
CA ARG A 245 6.31 15.51 18.50
C ARG A 245 5.88 14.07 18.23
N LEU A 246 6.84 13.22 17.87
CA LEU A 246 6.68 11.77 17.85
C LEU A 246 6.24 11.34 19.26
N ARG A 247 4.94 11.14 19.48
CA ARG A 247 4.48 10.36 20.63
C ARG A 247 4.85 8.91 20.33
N GLY A 248 5.92 8.44 20.96
CA GLY A 248 6.20 7.01 21.06
C GLY A 248 5.01 6.32 21.71
N TYR A 249 4.30 5.49 20.95
CA TYR A 249 3.42 4.51 21.56
C TYR A 249 4.29 3.44 22.19
N GLY A 250 4.36 3.50 23.53
CA GLY A 250 4.99 2.50 24.37
C GLY A 250 4.34 1.14 24.17
N GLY A 251 5.19 0.10 24.20
CA GLY A 251 4.80 -1.28 24.14
C GLY A 251 3.79 -1.64 25.23
N GLY A 252 2.71 -2.31 24.82
CA GLY A 252 1.68 -2.77 25.72
C GLY A 252 0.53 -3.48 25.02
N ALA A 253 0.79 -4.29 23.99
CA ALA A 253 -0.21 -5.18 23.38
C ALA A 253 0.40 -6.32 22.55
N LEU A 254 1.58 -6.84 22.95
CA LEU A 254 2.20 -8.04 22.36
C LEU A 254 2.65 -9.03 23.44
N ARG A 255 1.78 -9.29 24.42
CA ARG A 255 1.81 -10.52 25.19
C ARG A 255 0.46 -11.19 24.97
N ASP A 256 0.49 -12.17 24.09
CA ASP A 256 -0.33 -13.40 24.09
C ASP A 256 -0.47 -13.93 22.66
N VAL A 257 0.63 -14.50 22.16
CA VAL A 257 0.60 -15.53 21.13
C VAL A 257 1.58 -16.62 21.58
N PRO A 258 1.14 -17.88 21.79
CA PRO A 258 2.03 -18.96 22.18
C PRO A 258 3.04 -19.26 21.06
N ALA A 259 4.31 -19.35 21.46
CA ALA A 259 5.41 -19.77 20.59
C ALA A 259 5.18 -21.20 20.07
N LEU A 260 5.18 -21.37 18.76
CA LEU A 260 5.24 -22.67 18.09
C LEU A 260 6.35 -22.64 17.05
N PHE A 261 7.59 -22.80 17.48
CA PHE A 261 8.62 -23.43 16.66
C PHE A 261 9.58 -24.21 17.57
N GLY A 262 9.39 -25.53 17.58
CA GLY A 262 10.35 -26.47 18.15
C GLY A 262 11.58 -26.55 17.26
N GLY A 263 12.73 -26.19 17.82
CA GLY A 263 14.04 -26.41 17.23
C GLY A 263 15.00 -26.84 18.32
N ARG A 264 15.28 -28.15 18.38
CA ARG A 264 16.30 -28.71 19.26
C ARG A 264 17.66 -28.10 18.89
N VAL A 265 18.28 -27.38 19.82
CA VAL A 265 19.70 -27.02 19.72
C VAL A 265 20.49 -28.01 20.56
N ALA A 266 21.43 -28.67 19.89
CA ALA A 266 22.39 -29.60 20.48
C ALA A 266 23.23 -28.89 21.56
N GLY A 267 23.25 -29.47 22.76
CA GLY A 267 24.09 -28.99 23.86
C GLY A 267 25.55 -29.37 23.64
N THR A 268 26.39 -28.38 23.39
CA THR A 268 27.84 -28.48 23.53
C THR A 268 28.22 -28.60 25.00
N ARG A 269 28.87 -29.71 25.35
CA ARG A 269 29.59 -29.92 26.61
C ARG A 269 30.74 -28.91 26.72
N THR A 270 30.84 -28.25 27.87
CA THR A 270 32.11 -27.70 28.34
C THR A 270 32.28 -28.00 29.82
N ALA A 271 33.43 -28.59 30.15
CA ALA A 271 33.90 -28.97 31.46
C ALA A 271 34.56 -27.80 32.20
N ALA A 272 34.48 -27.83 33.54
CA ALA A 272 35.50 -27.34 34.49
C ALA A 272 35.14 -27.94 35.87
N ARG A 273 35.99 -28.79 36.48
CA ARG A 273 37.02 -28.42 37.50
C ARG A 273 36.46 -27.41 38.50
N ARG A 274 36.30 -27.68 39.80
CA ARG A 274 37.05 -28.51 40.76
C ARG A 274 36.10 -29.18 41.75
#